data_AF-S6GGT3-F1
#
_entry.id   AF-S6GGT3-F1
#
_cell.length_a   1.000
_cell.length_b   1.000
_cell.length_c   1.000
_cell.angle_alpha   90.00
_cell.angle_beta   90.00
_cell.angle_gamma   90.00
#
_symmetry.space_group_name_H-M   'P 1'
#
loop_
_entity.id
_entity.type
_entity.pdbx_description
1 polymer ?
#
loop_
_entity_poly.entity_id
_entity_poly.type
_entity_poly.pdbx_seq_one_letter_code
_entity_poly.pdbx_strand_id
1 'polypeptide(L)'
;MSREQLQGRFFQRGELLGYVLDYATLPLAVMISEDDIDRVRQQSRSIELRVASQPNTSYRGEIIRLLPSSTKLLPSTTLTTEGGGEIILDPKREQQLQSYQSYFRLELAAPKALKKRFDERVYVLIEHDPEPIFWRWYRATRRVFLRQFDV
;
A
#
# COMPACT_ATOMS: atom_id res chain seq x y z
N MET A 1 -10.94 19.86 12.57
CA MET A 1 -10.76 21.30 12.88
C MET A 1 -11.64 22.08 11.91
N SER A 2 -12.78 22.58 12.38
CA SER A 2 -13.78 23.27 11.55
C SER A 2 -13.30 24.69 11.19
N ARG A 3 -13.52 25.13 9.95
CA ARG A 3 -13.01 26.41 9.40
C ARG A 3 -13.40 27.65 10.21
N GLU A 4 -14.49 27.59 10.96
CA GLU A 4 -15.03 28.71 11.74
C GLU A 4 -14.22 29.03 13.02
N GLN A 5 -13.38 28.11 13.51
CA GLN A 5 -12.60 28.31 14.75
C GLN A 5 -11.24 29.00 14.54
N LEU A 6 -10.85 29.26 13.28
CA LEU A 6 -9.55 29.86 12.93
C LEU A 6 -9.65 31.36 12.61
N GLN A 7 -10.84 31.86 12.26
CA GLN A 7 -11.03 33.28 11.96
C GLN A 7 -10.99 34.10 13.26
N GLY A 8 -10.06 35.06 13.34
CA GLY A 8 -9.91 35.97 14.48
C GLY A 8 -9.05 35.46 15.65
N ARG A 9 -8.43 34.28 15.51
CA ARG A 9 -7.54 33.72 16.54
C ARG A 9 -6.10 34.20 16.35
N PHE A 10 -5.46 34.62 17.44
CA PHE A 10 -4.01 34.85 17.46
C PHE A 10 -3.28 33.50 17.57
N PHE A 11 -2.37 33.25 16.64
CA PHE A 11 -1.53 32.05 16.63
C PHE A 11 -0.16 32.36 17.21
N GLN A 12 0.38 31.44 17.99
CA GLN A 12 1.73 31.57 18.53
C GLN A 12 2.79 31.29 17.47
N ARG A 13 3.97 31.89 17.61
CA ARG A 13 5.09 31.59 16.72
C ARG A 13 5.45 30.11 16.86
N GLY A 14 5.39 29.37 15.74
CA GLY A 14 5.65 27.93 15.70
C GLY A 14 4.40 27.05 15.78
N GLU A 15 3.20 27.62 15.85
CA GLU A 15 1.96 26.85 15.82
C GLU A 15 1.70 26.25 14.42
N LEU A 16 1.48 24.93 14.36
CA LEU A 16 1.15 24.22 13.13
C LEU A 16 -0.27 24.58 12.68
N LEU A 17 -0.38 25.34 11.59
CA LEU A 17 -1.66 25.78 11.03
C LEU A 17 -2.24 24.79 10.01
N GLY A 18 -1.39 23.95 9.41
CA GLY A 18 -1.81 22.96 8.42
C GLY A 18 -0.66 22.45 7.57
N TYR A 19 -1.01 21.60 6.61
CA TYR A 19 -0.08 20.99 5.66
C TYR A 19 -0.46 21.40 4.25
N VAL A 20 0.54 21.67 3.41
CA VAL A 20 0.37 21.91 1.97
C VAL A 20 0.84 20.66 1.25
N LEU A 21 -0.03 20.10 0.41
CA LEU A 21 0.24 18.88 -0.35
C LEU A 21 0.25 19.21 -1.83
N ASP A 22 1.26 18.71 -2.53
CA ASP A 22 1.26 18.70 -3.99
C ASP A 22 0.72 17.36 -4.50
N TYR A 23 -0.51 17.39 -5.01
CA TYR A 23 -1.18 16.20 -5.54
C TYR A 23 -0.50 15.64 -6.80
N ALA A 24 0.25 16.43 -7.55
CA ALA A 24 0.94 15.94 -8.76
C ALA A 24 2.08 14.99 -8.40
N THR A 25 2.80 15.25 -7.32
CA THR A 25 3.99 14.51 -6.91
C THR A 25 3.76 13.50 -5.79
N LEU A 26 2.55 13.43 -5.23
CA LEU A 26 2.24 12.56 -4.10
C LEU A 26 2.43 11.07 -4.45
N PRO A 27 3.36 10.33 -3.83
CA PRO A 27 3.52 8.90 -4.10
C PRO A 27 2.34 8.10 -3.58
N LEU A 28 1.98 7.04 -4.29
CA LEU A 28 0.96 6.07 -3.84
C LEU A 28 1.64 5.01 -2.98
N ALA A 29 1.14 4.79 -1.76
CA ALA A 29 1.65 3.75 -0.88
C ALA A 29 0.86 2.45 -1.08
N VAL A 30 1.56 1.37 -1.38
CA VAL A 30 1.03 0.01 -1.54
C VAL A 30 1.69 -0.90 -0.51
N MET A 31 0.89 -1.72 0.17
CA MET A 31 1.38 -2.71 1.13
C MET A 31 1.32 -4.08 0.49
N ILE A 32 2.45 -4.80 0.50
CA ILE A 32 2.63 -6.10 -0.15
C ILE A 32 2.97 -7.14 0.91
N SER A 33 2.33 -8.29 0.85
CA SER A 33 2.59 -9.39 1.79
C SER A 33 4.04 -9.89 1.69
N GLU A 34 4.57 -10.47 2.75
CA GLU A 34 5.90 -11.10 2.71
C GLU A 34 5.95 -12.32 1.77
N ASP A 35 4.81 -12.96 1.48
CA ASP A 35 4.72 -14.07 0.54
C ASP A 35 4.84 -13.63 -0.93
N ASP A 36 4.43 -12.40 -1.24
CA ASP A 36 4.39 -11.87 -2.62
C ASP A 36 5.61 -11.00 -2.97
N ILE A 37 6.35 -10.53 -1.97
CA ILE A 37 7.44 -9.55 -2.19
C ILE A 37 8.55 -10.07 -3.10
N ASP A 38 8.86 -11.36 -3.02
CA ASP A 38 9.91 -11.99 -3.83
C ASP A 38 9.58 -11.90 -5.33
N ARG A 39 8.29 -11.99 -5.69
CA ARG A 39 7.83 -11.87 -7.08
C ARG A 39 7.96 -10.44 -7.58
N VAL A 40 7.57 -9.49 -6.75
CA VAL A 40 7.60 -8.06 -7.08
C VAL A 40 9.04 -7.55 -7.28
N ARG A 41 9.99 -8.06 -6.48
CA ARG A 41 11.42 -7.69 -6.59
C ARG A 41 12.09 -8.19 -7.87
N GLN A 42 11.68 -9.34 -8.39
CA GLN A 42 12.43 -10.03 -9.44
C GLN A 42 11.82 -9.88 -10.84
N GLN A 43 10.50 -9.70 -10.98
CA GLN A 43 9.82 -9.88 -12.27
C GLN A 43 8.55 -9.01 -12.42
N SER A 44 8.65 -7.68 -12.37
CA SER A 44 7.51 -6.80 -12.68
C SER A 44 7.58 -6.31 -14.13
N ARG A 45 6.58 -6.69 -14.94
CA ARG A 45 6.46 -6.32 -16.36
C ARG A 45 5.71 -5.01 -16.54
N SER A 46 4.58 -4.87 -15.84
CA SER A 46 3.69 -3.72 -15.91
C SER A 46 3.04 -3.48 -14.56
N ILE A 47 2.75 -2.21 -14.27
CA ILE A 47 1.93 -1.82 -13.13
C ILE A 47 0.77 -1.00 -13.64
N GLU A 48 -0.43 -1.48 -13.37
CA GLU A 48 -1.66 -0.75 -13.64
C GLU A 48 -2.32 -0.32 -12.33
N LEU A 49 -2.89 0.87 -12.36
CA LEU A 49 -3.51 1.52 -11.22
C LEU A 49 -4.94 1.90 -11.59
N ARG A 50 -5.90 1.57 -10.72
CA ARG A 50 -7.30 2.01 -10.85
C ARG A 50 -7.72 2.68 -9.57
N VAL A 51 -8.19 3.92 -9.68
CA VAL A 51 -8.67 4.67 -8.52
C VAL A 51 -10.09 4.19 -8.18
N ALA A 52 -10.41 4.05 -6.89
CA ALA A 52 -11.72 3.55 -6.48
C ALA A 52 -12.89 4.42 -6.97
N SER A 53 -12.70 5.73 -7.12
CA SER A 53 -13.72 6.63 -7.68
C SER A 53 -13.92 6.49 -9.20
N GLN A 54 -12.95 5.91 -9.91
CA GLN A 54 -12.94 5.79 -11.38
C GLN A 54 -12.52 4.37 -11.79
N PRO A 55 -13.32 3.34 -11.48
CA PRO A 55 -12.94 1.94 -11.70
C PRO A 55 -12.72 1.60 -13.17
N ASN A 56 -13.35 2.34 -14.10
CA ASN A 56 -13.25 2.13 -15.55
C ASN A 56 -11.99 2.77 -16.17
N THR A 57 -11.18 3.49 -15.39
CA THR A 57 -9.97 4.15 -15.90
C THR A 57 -8.74 3.53 -15.26
N SER A 58 -7.85 2.99 -16.09
CA SER A 58 -6.53 2.53 -15.65
C SER A 58 -5.45 3.56 -15.99
N TYR A 59 -4.48 3.66 -15.09
CA TYR A 59 -3.29 4.48 -15.23
C TYR A 59 -2.06 3.58 -15.14
N ARG A 60 -1.04 3.88 -15.95
CA ARG A 60 0.25 3.22 -15.81
C ARG A 60 0.96 3.74 -14.57
N GLY A 61 1.42 2.82 -13.72
CA GLY A 61 2.23 3.09 -12.55
C GLY A 61 3.71 2.77 -12.79
N GLU A 62 4.57 3.38 -11.98
CA GLU A 62 6.01 3.10 -11.95
C GLU A 62 6.47 2.95 -10.51
N ILE A 63 7.34 1.98 -10.23
CA ILE A 63 7.93 1.83 -8.90
C ILE A 63 8.95 2.94 -8.69
N ILE A 64 8.72 3.78 -7.68
CA ILE A 64 9.69 4.81 -7.27
C ILE A 64 10.63 4.21 -6.23
N ARG A 65 10.07 3.50 -5.25
CA ARG A 65 10.82 3.03 -4.09
C ARG A 65 10.18 1.81 -3.46
N LEU A 66 10.99 0.83 -3.14
CA LEU A 66 10.61 -0.29 -2.29
C LEU A 66 11.35 -0.17 -0.96
N LEU A 67 10.62 -0.15 0.16
CA LEU A 67 11.26 -0.17 1.47
C LEU A 67 11.85 -1.57 1.73
N PRO A 68 13.12 -1.67 2.17
CA PRO A 68 13.81 -2.95 2.31
C PRO A 68 13.34 -3.76 3.53
N SER A 69 12.64 -3.13 4.47
CA SER A 69 12.16 -3.76 5.71
C SER A 69 10.65 -3.86 5.70
N SER A 70 10.13 -5.02 6.13
CA SER A 70 8.70 -5.16 6.41
C SER A 70 8.32 -4.39 7.67
N THR A 71 7.07 -3.95 7.72
CA THR A 71 6.49 -3.21 8.84
C THR A 71 5.07 -3.66 9.10
N LYS A 72 4.64 -3.57 10.35
CA LYS A 72 3.23 -3.74 10.73
C LYS A 72 2.48 -2.40 10.73
N LEU A 73 3.18 -1.28 10.56
CA LEU A 73 2.56 0.04 10.61
C LEU A 73 2.01 0.41 9.24
N LEU A 74 0.71 0.70 9.21
CA LEU A 74 0.00 1.07 8.00
C LEU A 74 -0.01 2.59 7.84
N PRO A 75 0.18 3.11 6.62
CA PRO A 75 0.13 4.56 6.37
C PRO A 75 -1.28 5.15 6.46
N SER A 76 -2.32 4.33 6.35
CA SER A 76 -3.71 4.78 6.32
C SER A 76 -4.69 3.70 6.80
N THR A 77 -5.82 4.15 7.35
CA THR A 77 -7.00 3.32 7.66
C THR A 77 -7.63 2.71 6.41
N THR A 78 -7.52 3.32 5.22
CA THR A 78 -8.18 2.81 3.99
C THR A 78 -7.63 1.47 3.52
N LEU A 79 -6.46 1.09 4.01
CA LEU A 79 -5.83 -0.21 3.73
C LEU A 79 -6.39 -1.32 4.63
N THR A 80 -7.06 -0.96 5.73
CA THR A 80 -7.55 -1.91 6.73
C THR A 80 -8.92 -2.45 6.38
N THR A 81 -9.27 -3.64 6.86
CA THR A 81 -10.63 -4.19 6.72
C THR A 81 -11.70 -3.27 7.30
N GLU A 82 -11.41 -2.59 8.42
CA GLU A 82 -12.30 -1.58 9.02
C GLU A 82 -12.51 -0.37 8.09
N GLY A 83 -11.51 0.02 7.30
CA GLY A 83 -11.57 1.09 6.30
C GLY A 83 -11.94 0.63 4.89
N GLY A 84 -12.38 -0.63 4.72
CA GLY A 84 -12.79 -1.22 3.44
C GLY A 84 -11.67 -1.81 2.58
N GLY A 85 -10.43 -1.82 3.08
CA GLY A 85 -9.29 -2.55 2.51
C GLY A 85 -9.27 -4.03 2.91
N GLU A 86 -8.10 -4.65 2.78
CA GLU A 86 -7.92 -6.11 2.96
C GLU A 86 -7.04 -6.46 4.16
N ILE A 87 -6.33 -5.49 4.75
CA ILE A 87 -5.38 -5.76 5.82
C ILE A 87 -6.08 -5.81 7.18
N ILE A 88 -5.92 -6.93 7.88
CA ILE A 88 -6.48 -7.13 9.21
C ILE A 88 -5.58 -6.45 10.25
N LEU A 89 -6.19 -5.60 11.08
CA LEU A 89 -5.51 -4.97 12.22
C LEU A 89 -5.32 -5.95 13.37
N ASP A 90 -4.24 -5.80 14.13
CA ASP A 90 -3.98 -6.61 15.31
C ASP A 90 -4.98 -6.23 16.43
N PRO A 91 -5.71 -7.18 17.05
CA PRO A 91 -6.58 -6.89 18.19
C PRO A 91 -5.82 -6.50 19.46
N LYS A 92 -4.52 -6.84 19.56
CA LYS A 92 -3.65 -6.49 20.69
C LYS A 92 -2.77 -5.27 20.40
N ARG A 93 -3.13 -4.46 19.40
CA ARG A 93 -2.34 -3.32 18.94
C ARG A 93 -2.19 -2.23 20.01
N GLU A 94 -0.97 -1.76 20.20
CA GLU A 94 -0.69 -0.54 20.98
C GLU A 94 -0.88 0.71 20.12
N GLN A 95 -0.61 0.61 18.82
CA GLN A 95 -0.78 1.70 17.85
C GLN A 95 -2.06 1.49 17.03
N GLN A 96 -2.75 2.58 16.72
CA GLN A 96 -4.07 2.53 16.07
C GLN A 96 -4.07 1.81 14.71
N LEU A 97 -2.97 1.94 13.94
CA LEU A 97 -2.81 1.43 12.58
C LEU A 97 -1.73 0.34 12.49
N GLN A 98 -1.83 -0.66 13.35
CA GLN A 98 -0.92 -1.81 13.37
C GLN A 98 -1.62 -3.07 12.83
N SER A 99 -1.09 -3.65 11.76
CA SER A 99 -1.55 -4.90 11.18
C SER A 99 -1.11 -6.12 11.97
N TYR A 100 -1.88 -7.20 11.89
CA TYR A 100 -1.54 -8.47 12.52
C TYR A 100 -0.26 -9.09 11.93
N GLN A 101 -0.19 -9.10 10.59
CA GLN A 101 0.95 -9.56 9.79
C GLN A 101 1.86 -8.39 9.38
N SER A 102 3.10 -8.69 9.01
CA SER A 102 4.06 -7.72 8.46
C SER A 102 3.89 -7.57 6.95
N TYR A 103 4.12 -6.37 6.43
CA TYR A 103 3.98 -6.04 5.02
C TYR A 103 5.17 -5.18 4.56
N PHE A 104 5.57 -5.33 3.30
CA PHE A 104 6.52 -4.43 2.64
C PHE A 104 5.80 -3.23 2.04
N ARG A 105 6.36 -2.05 2.24
CA ARG A 105 5.82 -0.81 1.66
C ARG A 105 6.49 -0.53 0.33
N LEU A 106 5.67 -0.42 -0.71
CA LEU A 106 6.04 0.01 -2.06
C LEU A 106 5.46 1.40 -2.32
N GLU A 107 6.26 2.28 -2.90
CA GLU A 107 5.84 3.60 -3.34
C GLU A 107 5.81 3.66 -4.87
N LEU A 108 4.65 4.04 -5.40
CA LEU A 108 4.38 4.09 -6.83
C LEU A 108 4.13 5.53 -7.30
N ALA A 109 4.70 5.86 -8.45
CA ALA A 109 4.36 7.05 -9.23
C ALA A 109 3.20 6.71 -10.16
N ALA A 110 2.34 7.70 -10.37
CA ALA A 110 1.26 7.63 -11.35
C ALA A 110 1.12 9.01 -12.00
N PRO A 111 2.04 9.42 -12.89
CA PRO A 111 2.13 10.80 -13.36
C PRO A 111 0.86 11.29 -14.07
N LYS A 112 0.15 10.37 -14.72
CA LYS A 112 -1.09 10.67 -15.46
C LYS A 112 -2.36 10.49 -14.63
N ALA A 113 -2.26 9.98 -13.41
CA ALA A 113 -3.43 9.77 -12.56
C ALA A 113 -3.87 11.11 -11.95
N LEU A 114 -5.12 11.49 -12.19
CA LEU A 114 -5.73 12.66 -11.55
C LEU A 114 -6.02 12.37 -10.08
N LYS A 115 -5.04 12.66 -9.22
CA LYS A 115 -5.18 12.57 -7.76
C LYS A 115 -5.92 13.81 -7.26
N LYS A 116 -7.24 13.67 -7.06
CA LYS A 116 -8.10 14.78 -6.61
C LYS A 116 -8.38 14.74 -5.11
N ARG A 117 -8.10 13.62 -4.45
CA ARG A 117 -8.43 13.38 -3.05
C ARG A 117 -7.21 12.81 -2.34
N PHE A 118 -6.99 13.26 -1.11
CA PHE A 118 -6.03 12.63 -0.21
C PHE A 118 -6.67 11.38 0.38
N ASP A 119 -5.84 10.37 0.68
CA ASP A 119 -6.27 9.13 1.32
C ASP A 119 -7.33 8.35 0.51
N GLU A 120 -7.20 8.36 -0.81
CA GLU A 120 -8.10 7.63 -1.70
C GLU A 120 -7.56 6.22 -1.98
N ARG A 121 -8.46 5.24 -1.95
CA ARG A 121 -8.11 3.85 -2.27
C ARG A 121 -7.77 3.71 -3.76
N VAL A 122 -6.69 3.00 -4.03
CA VAL A 122 -6.25 2.63 -5.37
C VAL A 122 -6.05 1.12 -5.43
N TYR A 123 -6.58 0.51 -6.47
CA TYR A 123 -6.31 -0.88 -6.82
C TYR A 123 -5.08 -0.92 -7.70
N VAL A 124 -4.14 -1.79 -7.35
CA VAL A 124 -2.87 -1.94 -8.06
C VAL A 124 -2.79 -3.36 -8.60
N LEU A 125 -2.63 -3.47 -9.90
CA LEU A 125 -2.34 -4.73 -10.58
C LEU A 125 -0.87 -4.71 -10.99
N ILE A 126 -0.09 -5.63 -10.42
CA ILE A 126 1.30 -5.84 -10.79
C ILE A 126 1.35 -7.08 -11.68
N GLU A 127 1.58 -6.86 -12.96
CA GLU A 127 1.77 -7.93 -13.93
C GLU A 127 3.19 -8.46 -13.84
N HIS A 128 3.33 -9.78 -13.71
CA HIS A 128 4.61 -10.46 -13.61
C HIS A 128 4.87 -11.28 -14.87
N ASP A 129 6.14 -11.62 -15.13
CA ASP A 129 6.49 -12.50 -16.24
C ASP A 129 5.81 -13.87 -16.09
N PRO A 130 5.39 -14.49 -17.22
CA PRO A 130 4.74 -15.79 -17.20
C PRO A 130 5.72 -16.86 -16.68
N GLU A 131 5.54 -17.27 -15.43
CA GLU A 131 6.32 -18.36 -14.86
C GLU A 131 5.74 -19.71 -15.32
N PRO A 132 6.57 -20.66 -15.80
CA PRO A 132 6.09 -22.00 -16.16
C PRO A 132 5.35 -22.63 -14.98
N ILE A 133 4.12 -23.10 -15.22
CA ILE A 133 3.20 -23.68 -14.22
C ILE A 133 3.87 -24.74 -13.33
N PHE A 134 4.86 -25.45 -13.87
CA PHE A 134 5.65 -26.47 -13.18
C PHE A 134 6.36 -25.97 -11.90
N TRP A 135 6.94 -24.78 -11.91
CA TRP A 135 7.60 -24.20 -10.73
C TRP A 135 6.60 -23.73 -9.66
N ARG A 136 5.38 -23.38 -10.08
CA ARG A 136 4.28 -22.98 -9.18
C ARG A 136 3.77 -24.16 -8.37
N TRP A 137 3.64 -25.34 -8.99
CA TRP A 137 3.23 -26.58 -8.33
C TRP A 137 4.34 -27.12 -7.41
N TYR A 138 5.59 -27.16 -7.87
CA TYR A 138 6.73 -27.65 -7.08
C TYR A 138 6.95 -26.87 -5.77
N ARG A 139 6.80 -25.53 -5.79
CA ARG A 139 6.90 -24.71 -4.58
C ARG A 139 5.76 -24.97 -3.60
N ALA A 140 4.54 -25.16 -4.09
CA ALA A 140 3.38 -25.46 -3.26
C ALA A 140 3.51 -26.84 -2.60
N THR A 141 3.93 -27.87 -3.34
CA THR A 141 4.19 -29.21 -2.78
C THR A 141 5.37 -29.22 -1.82
N ARG A 142 6.47 -28.52 -2.11
CA ARG A 142 7.61 -28.40 -1.17
C ARG A 142 7.20 -27.73 0.14
N ARG A 143 6.38 -26.68 0.10
CA ARG A 143 5.91 -25.94 1.28
C ARG A 143 4.97 -26.78 2.17
N VAL A 144 4.24 -27.73 1.59
CA VAL A 144 3.43 -28.72 2.33
C VAL A 144 4.29 -29.86 2.85
N PHE A 145 5.25 -30.34 2.05
CA PHE A 145 6.12 -31.45 2.43
C PHE A 145 7.04 -31.10 3.60
N LEU A 146 7.63 -29.88 3.61
CA LEU A 146 8.46 -29.41 4.72
C LEU A 146 7.68 -29.05 6.00
N ARG A 147 6.35 -28.88 5.92
CA ARG A 147 5.50 -28.75 7.12
C ARG A 147 5.14 -30.10 7.75
N GLN A 148 5.16 -31.17 6.96
CA GLN A 148 4.74 -32.51 7.38
C GLN A 148 5.92 -33.40 7.78
N PHE A 149 7.10 -33.16 7.19
CA PHE A 149 8.35 -33.86 7.52
C PHE A 149 9.25 -32.94 8.33
N ASP A 150 8.86 -32.75 9.59
CA ASP A 150 9.67 -32.14 10.63
C ASP A 150 10.85 -33.09 10.95
N VAL A 151 12.00 -32.81 10.32
CA VAL A 151 13.35 -32.99 10.88
C VAL A 151 14.08 -31.67 10.66
#